data_AF-A0A3N6GGJ7-F1
#
_entry.id   AF-A0A3N6GGJ7-F1
#
_cell.length_a   1.000
_cell.length_b   1.000
_cell.length_c   1.000
_cell.angle_alpha   90.00
_cell.angle_beta   90.00
_cell.angle_gamma   90.00
#
_symmetry.space_group_name_H-M   'P 1'
#
loop_
_entity.id
_entity.type
_entity.pdbx_description
1 polymer ?
#
loop_
_entity_poly.entity_id
_entity_poly.type
_entity_poly.pdbx_seq_one_letter_code
_entity_poly.pdbx_strand_id
1 'polypeptide(L)'
;MPSARTPGTERPSRTRTARTNGRPILPLSTIPVQDLNLRPGEMSLLCRDCETWCPITGLQTPKVSPHRRPEHQGSHRCPGSNQLLNVDVTFGEWREQLHAVEATATYRRALRQHHKPQPQPPAPLHHLAAREPQTAPTLPRLISLLDRARHAVHHHRAGCFACQAGGRCATGRELEIRFRETQATCTIAREQQHMVDRRTAQRDRTARPELARARQERLEQADRADRQRHNIPVPAGSAKRTLLTDHERIRRAAAWSAPTQGGPALPYEHLSI
;
A
#
# COMPACT_ATOMS: atom_id res chain seq x y z
N MET A 1 11.16 9.19 -53.26
CA MET A 1 11.61 7.86 -53.74
C MET A 1 11.55 6.87 -52.57
N PRO A 2 10.43 6.15 -52.36
CA PRO A 2 10.35 5.10 -51.34
C PRO A 2 10.94 3.79 -51.88
N SER A 3 11.83 3.17 -51.11
CA SER A 3 12.54 1.94 -51.47
C SER A 3 11.61 0.72 -51.34
N ALA A 4 11.43 -0.01 -52.44
CA ALA A 4 10.57 -1.18 -52.52
C ALA A 4 11.18 -2.35 -51.73
N ARG A 5 10.43 -2.83 -50.72
CA ARG A 5 10.75 -4.02 -49.94
C ARG A 5 10.41 -5.26 -50.79
N THR A 6 11.42 -6.05 -51.14
CA THR A 6 11.24 -7.30 -51.89
C THR A 6 10.39 -8.29 -51.06
N PRO A 7 9.35 -8.92 -51.62
CA PRO A 7 8.61 -9.97 -50.90
C PRO A 7 9.53 -11.17 -50.67
N GLY A 8 9.65 -11.58 -49.41
CA GLY A 8 10.41 -12.76 -49.02
C GLY A 8 9.79 -14.01 -49.65
N THR A 9 10.63 -14.77 -50.35
CA THR A 9 10.28 -16.06 -50.94
C THR A 9 9.75 -17.01 -49.87
N GLU A 10 8.53 -17.50 -50.07
CA GLU A 10 7.87 -18.46 -49.19
C GLU A 10 8.70 -19.74 -49.13
N ARG A 11 9.12 -20.13 -47.92
CA ARG A 11 9.96 -21.32 -47.73
C ARG A 11 9.14 -22.57 -48.05
N PRO A 12 9.64 -23.48 -48.90
CA PRO A 12 8.92 -24.72 -49.19
C PRO A 12 8.75 -25.56 -47.91
N SER A 13 7.51 -25.93 -47.59
CA SER A 13 7.14 -26.67 -46.37
C SER A 13 7.53 -28.16 -46.36
N ARG A 14 8.24 -28.62 -47.39
CA ARG A 14 8.66 -30.02 -47.53
C ARG A 14 10.02 -30.26 -46.88
N THR A 15 10.06 -31.20 -45.94
CA THR A 15 11.28 -31.71 -45.34
C THR A 15 12.18 -32.36 -46.41
N ARG A 16 13.27 -31.69 -46.79
CA ARG A 16 14.12 -32.04 -47.95
C ARG A 16 14.99 -33.30 -47.79
N THR A 17 14.92 -34.02 -46.67
CA THR A 17 15.77 -35.20 -46.44
C THR A 17 14.96 -36.33 -45.82
N ALA A 18 15.00 -37.52 -46.40
CA ALA A 18 14.45 -38.75 -45.81
C ALA A 18 15.26 -39.23 -44.59
N ARG A 19 16.45 -38.66 -44.37
CA ARG A 19 17.38 -39.03 -43.31
C ARG A 19 16.77 -38.87 -41.92
N THR A 20 16.82 -39.96 -41.15
CA THR A 20 16.54 -40.03 -39.71
C THR A 20 17.85 -40.25 -38.96
N ASN A 21 17.84 -40.12 -37.62
CA ASN A 21 19.00 -40.41 -36.78
C ASN A 21 19.12 -41.87 -36.33
N GLY A 22 18.20 -42.75 -36.75
CA GLY A 22 18.18 -44.17 -36.39
C GLY A 22 17.73 -44.47 -34.96
N ARG A 23 17.35 -43.45 -34.17
CA ARG A 23 16.80 -43.65 -32.82
C ARG A 23 15.36 -44.19 -32.88
N PRO A 24 14.88 -44.84 -31.81
CA PRO A 24 13.48 -45.22 -31.72
C PRO A 24 12.57 -43.99 -31.84
N ILE A 25 11.38 -44.22 -32.40
CA ILE A 25 10.35 -43.20 -32.54
C ILE A 25 9.97 -42.70 -31.15
N LEU A 26 9.98 -41.38 -30.97
CA LEU A 26 9.66 -40.73 -29.70
C LEU A 26 8.18 -40.31 -29.69
N PRO A 27 7.33 -40.91 -28.85
CA PRO A 27 5.96 -40.44 -28.65
C PRO A 27 5.93 -39.09 -27.95
N LEU A 28 5.08 -38.18 -28.42
CA LEU A 28 4.95 -36.85 -27.84
C LEU A 28 4.37 -36.86 -26.42
N SER A 29 3.55 -37.87 -26.09
CA SER A 29 3.03 -38.07 -24.73
C SER A 29 4.13 -38.26 -23.66
N THR A 30 5.32 -38.70 -24.04
CA THR A 30 6.45 -38.86 -23.11
C THR A 30 7.22 -37.58 -22.85
N ILE A 31 6.96 -36.52 -23.62
CA ILE A 31 7.58 -35.21 -23.47
C ILE A 31 6.74 -34.41 -22.47
N PRO A 32 7.35 -33.73 -21.48
CA PRO A 32 6.60 -32.85 -20.59
C PRO A 32 5.83 -31.79 -21.39
N VAL A 33 4.62 -31.49 -20.94
CA VAL A 33 3.70 -30.61 -21.68
C VAL A 33 4.24 -29.19 -21.83
N GLN A 34 5.04 -28.72 -20.86
CA GLN A 34 5.75 -27.44 -20.92
C GLN A 34 6.91 -27.41 -21.93
N ASP A 35 7.41 -28.58 -22.33
CA ASP A 35 8.53 -28.75 -23.27
C ASP A 35 8.02 -29.07 -24.68
N LEU A 36 6.71 -28.93 -24.90
CA LEU A 36 6.03 -29.24 -26.14
C LEU A 36 5.09 -28.09 -26.52
N ASN A 37 5.11 -27.71 -27.80
CA ASN A 37 4.20 -26.73 -28.37
C ASN A 37 3.50 -27.37 -29.58
N LEU A 38 2.20 -27.63 -29.45
CA LEU A 38 1.36 -28.20 -30.52
C LEU A 38 0.46 -27.16 -31.19
N ARG A 39 0.73 -25.86 -31.02
CA ARG A 39 -0.05 -24.81 -31.69
C ARG A 39 -0.07 -25.03 -33.21
N PRO A 40 -1.24 -25.00 -33.86
CA PRO A 40 -1.33 -25.13 -35.31
C PRO A 40 -0.44 -24.09 -36.00
N GLY A 41 0.47 -24.54 -36.85
CA GLY A 41 1.42 -23.68 -37.57
C GLY A 41 2.78 -23.45 -36.86
N GLU A 42 2.89 -23.76 -35.56
CA GLU A 42 4.10 -23.51 -34.75
C GLU A 42 4.53 -24.73 -33.93
N MET A 43 4.38 -25.93 -34.50
CA MET A 43 4.72 -27.16 -33.79
C MET A 43 6.22 -27.22 -33.48
N SER A 44 6.57 -27.32 -32.20
CA SER A 44 7.96 -27.35 -31.72
C SER A 44 8.07 -28.11 -30.41
N LEU A 45 9.26 -28.63 -30.11
CA LEU A 45 9.56 -29.32 -28.86
C LEU A 45 10.96 -28.97 -28.35
N LEU A 46 11.17 -29.10 -27.05
CA LEU A 46 12.48 -29.00 -26.44
C LEU A 46 13.26 -30.30 -26.67
N CYS A 47 14.42 -30.21 -27.32
CA CYS A 47 15.24 -31.40 -27.55
C CYS A 47 15.85 -31.92 -26.24
N ARG A 48 15.65 -33.22 -25.92
CA ARG A 48 16.16 -33.84 -24.68
C ARG A 48 17.69 -33.96 -24.61
N ASP A 49 18.40 -33.89 -25.74
CA ASP A 49 19.86 -34.03 -25.78
C ASP A 49 20.61 -32.69 -25.72
N CYS A 50 19.94 -31.56 -25.95
CA CYS A 50 20.59 -30.23 -26.00
C CYS A 50 19.73 -29.07 -25.50
N GLU A 51 18.53 -29.36 -24.97
CA GLU A 51 17.60 -28.41 -24.34
C GLU A 51 17.26 -27.20 -25.22
N THR A 52 17.29 -27.39 -26.54
CA THR A 52 17.00 -26.33 -27.50
C THR A 52 15.60 -26.53 -28.08
N TRP A 53 14.83 -25.45 -28.19
CA TRP A 53 13.54 -25.47 -28.87
C TRP A 53 13.73 -25.72 -30.36
N CYS A 54 13.17 -26.84 -30.82
CA CYS A 54 13.35 -27.34 -32.17
C CYS A 54 11.99 -27.47 -32.85
N PRO A 55 11.81 -26.92 -34.06
CA PRO A 55 10.59 -27.13 -34.84
C PRO A 55 10.37 -28.61 -35.15
N ILE A 56 9.11 -29.02 -35.12
CA ILE A 56 8.67 -30.31 -35.64
C ILE A 56 8.37 -30.11 -37.13
N THR A 57 9.00 -30.94 -37.97
CA THR A 57 8.93 -30.83 -39.42
C THR A 57 8.36 -32.11 -40.03
N GLY A 58 7.65 -31.98 -41.15
CA GLY A 58 7.04 -33.10 -41.86
C GLY A 58 5.58 -33.35 -41.44
N LEU A 59 4.67 -33.34 -42.43
CA LEU A 59 3.24 -33.55 -42.20
C LEU A 59 2.86 -35.02 -42.02
N GLN A 60 3.50 -35.93 -42.76
CA GLN A 60 3.22 -37.38 -42.72
C GLN A 60 4.19 -38.16 -41.83
N THR A 61 5.44 -37.68 -41.72
CA THR A 61 6.51 -38.29 -40.91
C THR A 61 7.12 -37.21 -40.02
N PRO A 62 6.45 -36.87 -38.91
CA PRO A 62 6.88 -35.78 -38.05
C PRO A 62 8.25 -36.12 -37.45
N LYS A 63 9.16 -35.16 -37.52
CA LYS A 63 10.51 -35.29 -36.97
C LYS A 63 11.09 -33.97 -36.51
N VAL A 64 12.02 -34.06 -35.57
CA VAL A 64 12.75 -32.90 -35.06
C VAL A 64 13.60 -32.30 -36.18
N SER A 65 13.46 -31.00 -36.39
CA SER A 65 14.24 -30.25 -37.37
C SER A 65 15.75 -30.43 -37.15
N PRO A 66 16.57 -30.43 -38.22
CA PRO A 66 18.02 -30.39 -38.08
C PRO A 66 18.49 -29.20 -37.22
N HIS A 67 19.19 -29.49 -36.13
CA HIS A 67 19.75 -28.46 -35.26
C HIS A 67 21.14 -28.89 -34.75
N ARG A 68 21.91 -27.89 -34.32
CA ARG A 68 23.21 -28.07 -33.67
C ARG A 68 23.04 -27.86 -32.17
N ARG A 69 23.94 -28.46 -31.40
CA ARG A 69 24.03 -28.15 -29.97
C ARG A 69 24.45 -26.69 -29.77
N PRO A 70 24.04 -26.06 -28.67
CA PRO A 70 24.53 -24.74 -28.32
C PRO A 70 26.03 -24.80 -28.02
N GLU A 71 26.71 -23.67 -28.18
CA GLU A 71 28.19 -23.58 -28.16
C GLU A 71 28.82 -24.17 -26.89
N HIS A 72 28.17 -23.99 -25.73
CA HIS A 72 28.62 -24.51 -24.43
C HIS A 72 28.58 -26.05 -24.31
N GLN A 73 27.89 -26.76 -25.21
CA GLN A 73 27.82 -28.23 -25.26
C GLN A 73 28.60 -28.83 -26.45
N GLY A 74 29.36 -27.98 -27.16
CA GLY A 74 30.10 -28.31 -28.36
C GLY A 74 29.29 -28.05 -29.63
N SER A 75 29.88 -27.36 -30.61
CA SER A 75 29.23 -26.87 -31.84
C SER A 75 28.94 -27.95 -32.92
N HIS A 76 28.84 -29.21 -32.51
CA HIS A 76 28.53 -30.34 -33.39
C HIS A 76 27.01 -30.53 -33.56
N ARG A 77 26.63 -31.37 -34.53
CA ARG A 77 25.23 -31.71 -34.76
C ARG A 77 24.66 -32.46 -33.56
N CYS A 78 23.48 -32.06 -33.09
CA CYS A 78 22.83 -32.71 -31.96
C CYS A 78 22.42 -34.16 -32.33
N PRO A 79 22.64 -35.16 -31.47
CA PRO A 79 22.21 -36.54 -31.75
C PRO A 79 20.68 -36.69 -31.82
N GLY A 80 19.92 -35.80 -31.16
CA GLY A 80 18.46 -35.72 -31.25
C GLY A 80 17.94 -35.04 -32.54
N SER A 81 18.83 -34.50 -33.37
CA SER A 81 18.48 -33.97 -34.69
C SER A 81 17.87 -35.07 -35.56
N ASN A 82 16.80 -34.76 -36.31
CA ASN A 82 16.11 -35.72 -37.19
C ASN A 82 15.54 -36.96 -36.48
N GLN A 83 15.25 -36.87 -35.18
CA GLN A 83 14.54 -37.92 -34.47
C GLN A 83 13.09 -37.99 -34.96
N LEU A 84 12.61 -39.21 -35.28
CA LEU A 84 11.22 -39.44 -35.62
C LEU A 84 10.34 -39.29 -34.40
N LEU A 85 9.16 -38.71 -34.62
CA LEU A 85 8.17 -38.46 -33.59
C LEU A 85 6.90 -39.24 -33.90
N ASN A 86 6.20 -39.69 -32.86
CA ASN A 86 4.83 -40.18 -32.97
C ASN A 86 3.91 -39.14 -32.35
N VAL A 87 3.02 -38.54 -33.14
CA VAL A 87 2.05 -37.55 -32.68
C VAL A 87 0.85 -38.30 -32.13
N ASP A 88 0.97 -38.75 -30.89
CA ASP A 88 -0.03 -39.52 -30.15
C ASP A 88 -0.91 -38.67 -29.22
N VAL A 89 -0.63 -37.37 -29.14
CA VAL A 89 -1.39 -36.40 -28.34
C VAL A 89 -2.04 -35.39 -29.27
N THR A 90 -3.34 -35.16 -29.10
CA THR A 90 -4.07 -34.14 -29.85
C THR A 90 -3.80 -32.74 -29.29
N PHE A 91 -4.01 -31.71 -30.12
CA PHE A 91 -3.91 -30.32 -29.65
C PHE A 91 -4.85 -30.01 -28.47
N GLY A 92 -6.05 -30.61 -28.47
CA GLY A 92 -7.03 -30.43 -27.39
C GLY A 92 -6.52 -30.98 -26.07
N GLU A 93 -6.05 -32.23 -26.06
CA GLU A 93 -5.49 -32.89 -24.88
C GLU A 93 -4.25 -32.17 -24.35
N TRP A 94 -3.32 -31.81 -25.24
CA TRP A 94 -2.14 -31.03 -24.87
C TRP A 94 -2.51 -29.68 -24.25
N ARG A 95 -3.49 -28.96 -24.83
CA ARG A 95 -3.94 -27.66 -24.33
C ARG A 95 -4.57 -27.79 -22.94
N GLU A 96 -5.37 -28.82 -22.73
CA GLU A 96 -6.00 -29.09 -21.42
C GLU A 96 -4.94 -29.44 -20.36
N GLN A 97 -3.98 -30.30 -20.70
CA GLN A 97 -2.87 -30.63 -19.81
C GLN A 97 -2.00 -29.41 -19.49
N LEU A 98 -1.74 -28.54 -20.48
CA LEU A 98 -0.97 -27.31 -20.27
C LEU A 98 -1.70 -26.38 -19.30
N HIS A 99 -3.01 -26.20 -19.48
CA HIS A 99 -3.84 -25.42 -18.57
C HIS A 99 -3.87 -26.02 -17.16
N ALA A 100 -3.91 -27.34 -17.01
CA ALA A 100 -3.85 -27.99 -15.70
C ALA A 100 -2.51 -27.71 -14.99
N VAL A 101 -1.39 -27.82 -15.70
CA VAL A 101 -0.06 -27.49 -15.16
C VAL A 101 0.04 -26.01 -14.80
N GLU A 102 -0.39 -25.11 -15.69
CA GLU A 102 -0.40 -23.66 -15.44
C GLU A 102 -1.30 -23.29 -14.25
N ALA A 103 -2.47 -23.91 -14.12
CA ALA A 103 -3.36 -23.69 -12.99
C ALA A 103 -2.65 -24.07 -11.69
N THR A 104 -2.02 -25.26 -11.61
CA THR A 104 -1.27 -25.67 -10.41
C THR A 104 -0.09 -24.74 -10.10
N ALA A 105 0.64 -24.26 -11.12
CA ALA A 105 1.72 -23.30 -10.95
C ALA A 105 1.20 -21.93 -10.48
N THR A 106 0.05 -21.52 -10.98
CA THR A 106 -0.65 -20.29 -10.58
C THR A 106 -1.14 -20.38 -9.15
N TYR A 107 -1.65 -21.54 -8.70
CA TYR A 107 -2.02 -21.74 -7.28
C TYR A 107 -0.82 -21.66 -6.33
N ARG A 108 0.38 -22.06 -6.76
CA ARG A 108 1.62 -21.92 -5.96
C ARG A 108 2.16 -20.49 -5.93
N ARG A 109 1.77 -19.64 -6.88
CA ARG A 109 2.09 -18.21 -6.86
C ARG A 109 0.99 -17.49 -6.11
N ALA A 110 1.33 -16.77 -5.05
CA ALA A 110 0.36 -15.94 -4.35
C ALA A 110 -0.35 -15.03 -5.37
N LEU A 111 -1.67 -15.17 -5.49
CA LEU A 111 -2.51 -14.40 -6.42
C LEU A 111 -2.37 -12.88 -6.19
N ARG A 112 -1.92 -12.50 -4.99
CA ARG A 112 -1.53 -11.14 -4.65
C ARG A 112 -0.01 -11.01 -4.68
N GLN A 113 0.48 -10.18 -5.60
CA GLN A 113 1.80 -9.59 -5.43
C GLN A 113 1.78 -8.75 -4.16
N HIS A 114 2.43 -9.25 -3.11
CA HIS A 114 2.75 -8.45 -1.95
C HIS A 114 3.84 -7.47 -2.37
N HIS A 115 3.43 -6.29 -2.87
CA HIS A 115 4.38 -5.22 -3.09
C HIS A 115 4.98 -4.84 -1.74
N LYS A 116 6.30 -4.71 -1.69
CA LYS A 116 6.94 -3.96 -0.61
C LYS A 116 6.23 -2.59 -0.58
N PRO A 117 5.73 -2.14 0.58
CA PRO A 117 5.10 -0.83 0.66
C PRO A 117 6.05 0.18 0.04
N GLN A 118 5.61 0.85 -1.02
CA GLN A 118 6.42 1.89 -1.63
C GLN A 118 6.71 2.92 -0.54
N PRO A 119 7.97 3.39 -0.42
CA PRO A 119 8.25 4.47 0.50
C PRO A 119 7.33 5.64 0.15
N GLN A 120 6.70 6.22 1.17
CA GLN A 120 5.77 7.31 0.98
C GLN A 120 6.46 8.38 0.11
N PRO A 121 5.82 8.84 -0.99
CA PRO A 121 6.38 9.88 -1.83
C PRO A 121 6.79 11.06 -0.95
N PRO A 122 7.99 11.64 -1.14
CA PRO A 122 8.41 12.78 -0.34
C PRO A 122 7.35 13.88 -0.44
N ALA A 123 7.07 14.53 0.69
CA ALA A 123 6.07 15.59 0.74
C ALA A 123 6.42 16.66 -0.32
N PRO A 124 5.46 17.11 -1.14
CA PRO A 124 5.71 18.13 -2.15
C PRO A 124 6.30 19.38 -1.49
N LEU A 125 7.26 20.06 -2.14
CA LEU A 125 7.97 21.22 -1.57
C LEU A 125 7.02 22.33 -1.06
N HIS A 126 5.85 22.50 -1.68
CA HIS A 126 4.82 23.46 -1.23
C HIS A 126 4.12 23.03 0.07
N HIS A 127 4.06 21.74 0.38
CA HIS A 127 3.62 21.24 1.68
C HIS A 127 4.71 21.37 2.74
N LEU A 128 6.01 21.45 2.39
CA LEU A 128 7.07 21.71 3.36
C LEU A 128 7.04 23.15 3.88
N ALA A 129 6.62 24.10 3.06
CA ALA A 129 6.40 25.48 3.50
C ALA A 129 5.13 25.63 4.38
N ALA A 130 4.11 24.79 4.15
CA ALA A 130 2.88 24.75 4.93
C ALA A 130 2.99 23.86 6.19
N ARG A 131 3.93 22.92 6.20
CA ARG A 131 4.29 22.11 7.35
C ARG A 131 5.28 22.93 8.15
N GLU A 132 4.78 23.65 9.16
CA GLU A 132 5.61 24.11 10.27
C GLU A 132 6.58 22.97 10.62
N PRO A 133 7.90 23.23 10.68
CA PRO A 133 8.85 22.17 10.93
C PRO A 133 8.44 21.51 12.25
N GLN A 134 8.11 20.22 12.22
CA GLN A 134 7.69 19.47 13.43
C GLN A 134 8.84 19.36 14.45
N THR A 135 10.03 19.80 14.07
CA THR A 135 11.24 19.97 14.88
C THR A 135 11.55 21.43 15.24
N ALA A 136 10.81 22.41 14.72
CA ALA A 136 10.94 23.79 15.17
C ALA A 136 10.45 23.86 16.62
N PRO A 137 11.30 24.30 17.56
CA PRO A 137 10.86 24.50 18.93
C PRO A 137 9.66 25.45 18.95
N THR A 138 8.56 25.03 19.56
CA THR A 138 7.40 25.88 19.79
C THR A 138 7.82 27.15 20.54
N LEU A 139 7.11 28.26 20.34
CA LEU A 139 7.44 29.55 20.95
C LEU A 139 7.71 29.47 22.48
N PRO A 140 6.96 28.68 23.29
CA PRO A 140 7.30 28.44 24.69
C PRO A 140 8.68 27.79 24.93
N ARG A 141 9.06 26.84 24.07
CA ARG A 141 10.37 26.18 24.12
C ARG A 141 11.49 27.15 23.71
N LEU A 142 11.25 28.00 22.72
CA LEU A 142 12.19 29.06 22.32
C LEU A 142 12.45 30.07 23.44
N ILE A 143 11.40 30.51 24.14
CA ILE A 143 11.55 31.39 25.32
C ILE A 143 12.44 30.73 26.38
N SER A 144 12.20 29.46 26.67
CA SER A 144 13.00 28.71 27.64
C SER A 144 14.49 28.60 27.23
N LEU A 145 14.77 28.45 25.93
CA LEU A 145 16.13 28.44 25.38
C LEU A 145 16.78 29.82 25.46
N LEU A 146 16.03 30.88 25.19
CA LEU A 146 16.51 32.27 25.30
C LEU A 146 16.91 32.58 26.74
N ASP A 147 16.08 32.17 27.71
CA ASP A 147 16.40 32.32 29.13
C ASP A 147 17.68 31.55 29.49
N ARG A 148 17.81 30.30 29.06
CA ARG A 148 19.03 29.51 29.32
C ARG A 148 20.27 30.16 28.72
N ALA A 149 20.19 30.65 27.48
CA ALA A 149 21.31 31.34 26.81
C ALA A 149 21.70 32.63 27.54
N ARG A 150 20.71 33.41 27.99
CA ARG A 150 20.93 34.61 28.82
C ARG A 150 21.64 34.27 30.12
N HIS A 151 21.15 33.26 30.85
CA HIS A 151 21.79 32.80 32.09
C HIS A 151 23.22 32.32 31.87
N ALA A 152 23.50 31.61 30.77
CA ALA A 152 24.84 31.15 30.45
C ALA A 152 25.83 32.31 30.23
N VAL A 153 25.40 33.37 29.53
CA VAL A 153 26.21 34.59 29.36
C VAL A 153 26.48 35.28 30.70
N HIS A 154 25.44 35.45 31.54
CA HIS A 154 25.60 36.07 32.86
C HIS A 154 26.51 35.25 33.79
N HIS A 155 26.29 33.94 33.85
CA HIS A 155 27.09 33.02 34.66
C HIS A 155 28.57 33.04 34.22
N HIS A 156 28.83 33.03 32.92
CA HIS A 156 30.20 33.11 32.42
C HIS A 156 30.87 34.46 32.76
N ARG A 157 30.16 35.59 32.59
CA ARG A 157 30.70 36.90 32.95
C ARG A 157 31.01 37.04 34.43
N ALA A 158 30.24 36.38 35.29
CA ALA A 158 30.49 36.37 36.73
C ALA A 158 31.66 35.45 37.13
N GLY A 159 31.88 34.34 36.42
CA GLY A 159 32.90 33.34 36.76
C GLY A 159 34.23 33.46 36.02
N CYS A 160 34.33 34.30 34.98
CA CYS A 160 35.55 34.45 34.19
C CYS A 160 36.24 35.79 34.51
N PHE A 161 37.41 35.74 35.14
CA PHE A 161 38.20 36.93 35.51
C PHE A 161 38.46 37.87 34.33
N ALA A 162 38.84 37.33 33.15
CA ALA A 162 39.09 38.13 31.96
C ALA A 162 37.85 38.87 31.44
N CYS A 163 36.67 38.24 31.54
CA CYS A 163 35.40 38.86 31.15
C CYS A 163 34.88 39.83 32.21
N GLN A 164 35.17 39.57 33.49
CA GLN A 164 34.80 40.44 34.61
C GLN A 164 35.57 41.77 34.59
N ALA A 165 36.85 41.74 34.18
CA ALA A 165 37.70 42.91 34.00
C ALA A 165 37.38 43.74 32.73
N GLY A 166 36.27 43.45 32.04
CA GLY A 166 35.85 44.17 30.82
C GLY A 166 36.38 43.60 29.51
N GLY A 167 37.16 42.51 29.54
CA GLY A 167 37.62 41.78 28.36
C GLY A 167 36.55 40.85 27.76
N ARG A 168 36.88 40.20 26.64
CA ARG A 168 36.04 39.15 26.03
C ARG A 168 36.88 37.94 25.68
N CYS A 169 36.75 36.86 26.45
CA CYS A 169 37.38 35.59 26.09
C CYS A 169 36.60 34.87 24.97
N ALA A 170 37.22 33.88 24.33
CA ALA A 170 36.62 33.15 23.22
C ALA A 170 35.28 32.48 23.61
N THR A 171 35.22 31.85 24.79
CA THR A 171 34.00 31.23 25.32
C THR A 171 32.90 32.25 25.58
N GLY A 172 33.23 33.42 26.14
CA GLY A 172 32.27 34.49 26.35
C GLY A 172 31.69 35.02 25.04
N ARG A 173 32.54 35.18 24.02
CA ARG A 173 32.10 35.58 22.67
C ARG A 173 31.16 34.56 22.04
N GLU A 174 31.48 33.28 22.14
CA GLU A 174 30.62 32.19 21.64
C GLU A 174 29.24 32.18 22.32
N LEU A 175 29.21 32.37 23.65
CA LEU A 175 27.95 32.46 24.39
C LEU A 175 27.11 33.68 23.99
N GLU A 176 27.75 34.83 23.75
CA GLU A 176 27.08 36.03 23.25
C GLU A 176 26.49 35.83 21.84
N ILE A 177 27.20 35.13 20.95
CA ILE A 177 26.71 34.78 19.61
C ILE A 177 25.46 33.91 19.73
N ARG A 178 25.54 32.80 20.49
CA ARG A 178 24.40 31.89 20.69
C ARG A 178 23.19 32.57 21.32
N PHE A 179 23.41 33.48 22.28
CA PHE A 179 22.34 34.27 22.87
C PHE A 179 21.65 35.15 21.82
N ARG A 180 22.41 35.87 20.97
CA ARG A 180 21.86 36.71 19.91
C ARG A 180 21.11 35.91 18.84
N GLU A 181 21.64 34.76 18.44
CA GLU A 181 20.98 33.85 17.49
C GLU A 181 19.64 33.33 18.05
N THR A 182 19.65 32.90 19.31
CA THR A 182 18.43 32.44 20.00
C THR A 182 17.43 33.58 20.15
N GLN A 183 17.90 34.80 20.45
CA GLN A 183 17.06 35.99 20.54
C GLN A 183 16.42 36.32 19.19
N ALA A 184 17.18 36.32 18.10
CA ALA A 184 16.67 36.55 16.76
C ALA A 184 15.62 35.52 16.36
N THR A 185 15.85 34.24 16.68
CA THR A 185 14.90 33.16 16.41
C THR A 185 13.59 33.36 17.20
N CYS A 186 13.67 33.76 18.47
CA CYS A 186 12.49 34.09 19.27
C CYS A 186 11.70 35.27 18.68
N THR A 187 12.38 36.31 18.20
CA THR A 187 11.74 37.48 17.59
C THR A 187 10.97 37.07 16.32
N ILE A 188 11.62 36.32 15.42
CA ILE A 188 10.99 35.84 14.18
C ILE A 188 9.77 34.96 14.50
N ALA A 189 9.89 34.04 15.46
CA ALA A 189 8.77 33.19 15.86
C ALA A 189 7.58 33.99 16.41
N ARG A 190 7.84 35.05 17.20
CA ARG A 190 6.77 35.96 17.69
C ARG A 190 6.08 36.69 16.55
N GLU A 191 6.85 37.20 15.58
CA GLU A 191 6.29 37.87 14.41
C GLU A 191 5.41 36.93 13.58
N GLN A 192 5.86 35.70 13.36
CA GLN A 192 5.09 34.66 12.67
C GLN A 192 3.78 34.34 13.41
N GLN A 193 3.84 34.16 14.73
CA GLN A 193 2.63 33.94 15.54
C GLN A 193 1.65 35.11 15.40
N HIS A 194 2.13 36.35 15.51
CA HIS A 194 1.29 37.53 15.32
C HIS A 194 0.64 37.59 13.93
N MET A 195 1.34 37.16 12.87
CA MET A 195 0.76 37.09 11.53
C MET A 195 -0.35 36.02 11.45
N VAL A 196 -0.15 34.85 12.05
CA VAL A 196 -1.17 33.78 12.13
C VAL A 196 -2.39 34.24 12.92
N ASP A 197 -2.18 34.89 14.07
CA ASP A 197 -3.25 35.41 14.92
C ASP A 197 -4.07 36.46 14.18
N ARG A 198 -3.41 37.39 13.47
CA ARG A 198 -4.10 38.40 12.63
C ARG A 198 -4.94 37.77 11.53
N ARG A 199 -4.40 36.76 10.84
CA ARG A 199 -5.11 36.06 9.77
C ARG A 199 -6.32 35.29 10.32
N THR A 200 -6.18 34.67 11.47
CA THR A 200 -7.25 33.94 12.15
C THR A 200 -8.33 34.90 12.62
N ALA A 201 -7.96 35.98 13.30
CA ALA A 201 -8.89 37.03 13.72
C ALA A 201 -9.65 37.65 12.54
N GLN A 202 -8.99 37.85 11.39
CA GLN A 202 -9.67 38.33 10.18
C GLN A 202 -10.70 37.32 9.68
N ARG A 203 -10.34 36.04 9.60
CA ARG A 203 -11.27 34.96 9.20
C ARG A 203 -12.47 34.88 10.15
N ASP A 204 -12.23 34.92 11.45
CA ASP A 204 -13.28 34.88 12.46
C ASP A 204 -14.21 36.09 12.34
N ARG A 205 -13.66 37.29 12.12
CA ARG A 205 -14.46 38.50 11.87
C ARG A 205 -15.33 38.35 10.63
N THR A 206 -14.80 37.81 9.54
CA THR A 206 -15.57 37.60 8.30
C THR A 206 -16.64 36.51 8.44
N ALA A 207 -16.37 35.46 9.20
CA ALA A 207 -17.30 34.35 9.40
C ALA A 207 -18.38 34.64 10.47
N ARG A 208 -18.13 35.59 11.37
CA ARG A 208 -19.01 35.89 12.52
C ARG A 208 -20.47 36.19 12.13
N PRO A 209 -20.78 36.99 11.09
CA PRO A 209 -22.16 37.25 10.70
C PRO A 209 -22.88 35.98 10.18
N GLU A 210 -22.21 35.16 9.38
CA GLU A 210 -22.76 33.92 8.85
C GLU A 210 -23.02 32.90 9.97
N LEU A 211 -22.06 32.75 10.90
CA LEU A 211 -22.23 31.90 12.08
C LEU A 211 -23.38 32.39 12.97
N ALA A 212 -23.56 33.70 13.12
CA ALA A 212 -24.68 34.27 13.87
C ALA A 212 -26.03 33.99 13.19
N ARG A 213 -26.13 34.13 11.86
CA ARG A 213 -27.33 33.78 11.08
C ARG A 213 -27.67 32.29 11.18
N ALA A 214 -26.69 31.42 10.95
CA ALA A 214 -26.88 29.97 11.06
C ALA A 214 -27.25 29.52 12.49
N ARG A 215 -26.83 30.27 13.52
CA ARG A 215 -27.29 30.06 14.90
C ARG A 215 -28.74 30.51 15.08
N GLN A 216 -29.11 31.69 14.57
CA GLN A 216 -30.48 32.22 14.61
C GLN A 216 -31.47 31.25 13.94
N GLU A 217 -31.17 30.79 12.72
CA GLU A 217 -32.01 29.86 11.96
C GLU A 217 -32.24 28.54 12.70
N ARG A 218 -31.21 28.01 13.37
CA ARG A 218 -31.33 26.81 14.21
C ARG A 218 -32.24 27.03 15.40
N LEU A 219 -32.17 28.19 16.05
CA LEU A 219 -33.06 28.53 17.16
C LEU A 219 -34.51 28.67 16.67
N GLU A 220 -34.74 29.29 15.51
CA GLU A 220 -36.08 29.41 14.91
C GLU A 220 -36.66 28.06 14.48
N GLN A 221 -35.82 27.17 13.94
CA GLN A 221 -36.22 25.79 13.63
C GLN A 221 -36.61 25.01 14.90
N ALA A 222 -35.83 25.16 15.98
CA ALA A 222 -36.13 24.55 17.27
C ALA A 222 -37.47 25.07 17.83
N ASP A 223 -37.70 26.38 17.82
CA ASP A 223 -38.96 26.99 18.27
C ASP A 223 -40.17 26.50 17.45
N ARG A 224 -40.03 26.41 16.12
CA ARG A 224 -41.08 25.84 15.26
C ARG A 224 -41.38 24.38 15.61
N ALA A 225 -40.36 23.57 15.84
CA ALA A 225 -40.53 22.17 16.22
C ALA A 225 -41.19 22.04 17.60
N ASP A 226 -40.84 22.91 18.56
CA ASP A 226 -41.49 22.96 19.88
C ASP A 226 -42.96 23.34 19.79
N ARG A 227 -43.32 24.34 18.98
CA ARG A 227 -44.72 24.71 18.75
C ARG A 227 -45.52 23.58 18.10
N GLN A 228 -44.92 22.87 17.14
CA GLN A 228 -45.56 21.70 16.53
C GLN A 228 -45.83 20.62 17.56
N ARG A 229 -44.85 20.31 18.44
CA ARG A 229 -45.05 19.35 19.54
C ARG A 229 -46.20 19.75 20.46
N HIS A 230 -46.33 21.03 20.79
CA HIS A 230 -47.41 21.53 21.66
C HIS A 230 -48.78 21.53 20.97
N ASN A 231 -48.84 21.69 19.64
CA ASN A 231 -50.08 21.72 18.87
C ASN A 231 -50.57 20.34 18.40
N ILE A 232 -49.90 19.24 18.76
CA ILE A 232 -50.43 17.90 18.53
C ILE A 232 -51.67 17.72 19.43
N PRO A 233 -52.89 17.58 18.87
CA PRO A 233 -54.08 17.34 19.68
C PRO A 233 -53.88 16.01 20.41
N VAL A 234 -53.86 16.04 21.74
CA VAL A 234 -53.97 14.81 22.52
C VAL A 234 -55.32 14.21 22.16
N PRO A 235 -55.39 13.01 21.55
CA PRO A 235 -56.66 12.42 21.15
C PRO A 235 -57.56 12.30 22.40
N ALA A 236 -58.69 13.00 22.37
CA ALA A 236 -59.72 12.93 23.39
C ALA A 236 -60.42 11.57 23.28
N GLY A 237 -59.81 10.54 23.89
CA GLY A 237 -60.42 9.22 23.95
C GLY A 237 -59.46 8.04 23.96
N SER A 238 -58.42 8.04 24.78
CA SER A 238 -57.89 6.79 25.41
C SER A 238 -56.78 7.03 26.45
N ALA A 239 -56.35 8.27 26.68
CA ALA A 239 -55.08 8.55 27.34
C ALA A 239 -54.92 8.01 28.78
N LYS A 240 -55.98 7.88 29.59
CA LYS A 240 -55.81 7.37 30.97
C LYS A 240 -55.70 5.84 31.07
N ARG A 241 -56.36 5.09 30.17
CA ARG A 241 -56.37 3.62 30.26
C ARG A 241 -55.17 3.00 29.54
N THR A 242 -54.75 3.58 28.42
CA THR A 242 -53.64 3.09 27.60
C THR A 242 -52.27 3.41 28.23
N LEU A 243 -52.10 4.60 28.84
CA LEU A 243 -50.85 4.96 29.53
C LEU A 243 -50.62 4.15 30.81
N LEU A 244 -51.68 3.77 31.53
CA LEU A 244 -51.58 2.88 32.69
C LEU A 244 -51.14 1.48 32.25
N THR A 245 -51.75 0.93 31.19
CA THR A 245 -51.35 -0.38 30.64
C THR A 245 -49.93 -0.38 30.06
N ASP A 246 -49.49 0.68 29.38
CA ASP A 246 -48.12 0.75 28.86
C ASP A 246 -47.08 0.97 29.95
N HIS A 247 -47.39 1.77 30.98
CA HIS A 247 -46.52 1.92 32.15
C HIS A 247 -46.40 0.59 32.92
N GLU A 248 -47.48 -0.17 33.05
CA GLU A 248 -47.47 -1.50 33.70
C GLU A 248 -46.72 -2.55 32.85
N ARG A 249 -46.78 -2.43 31.51
CA ARG A 249 -46.04 -3.27 30.57
C ARG A 249 -44.54 -2.99 30.61
N ILE A 250 -44.14 -1.71 30.65
CA ILE A 250 -42.75 -1.27 30.83
C ILE A 250 -42.25 -1.67 32.22
N ARG A 251 -43.07 -1.53 33.28
CA ARG A 251 -42.72 -1.95 34.64
C ARG A 251 -42.54 -3.47 34.77
N ARG A 252 -43.36 -4.28 34.07
CA ARG A 252 -43.19 -5.75 33.99
C ARG A 252 -41.99 -6.17 33.14
N ALA A 253 -41.66 -5.44 32.07
CA ALA A 253 -40.47 -5.69 31.26
C ALA A 253 -39.17 -5.25 31.94
N ALA A 254 -39.23 -4.21 32.78
CA ALA A 254 -38.12 -3.72 33.60
C ALA A 254 -37.99 -4.47 34.94
N ALA A 255 -38.98 -5.27 35.34
CA ALA A 255 -38.85 -6.25 36.41
C ALA A 255 -37.98 -7.41 35.93
N TRP A 256 -36.67 -7.15 35.87
CA TRP A 256 -35.65 -8.17 35.79
C TRP A 256 -35.94 -9.20 36.88
N SER A 257 -36.11 -10.46 36.48
CA SER A 257 -35.92 -11.55 37.43
C SER A 257 -34.51 -11.39 37.97
N ALA A 258 -34.40 -11.15 39.28
CA ALA A 258 -33.11 -11.06 39.96
C ALA A 258 -32.27 -12.29 39.53
N PRO A 259 -31.00 -12.11 39.13
CA PRO A 259 -30.16 -13.25 38.81
C PRO A 259 -30.12 -14.14 40.05
N THR A 260 -30.59 -15.38 39.92
CA THR A 260 -30.27 -16.44 40.86
C THR A 260 -28.75 -16.48 40.98
N GLN A 261 -28.24 -16.21 42.19
CA GLN A 261 -26.84 -16.41 42.52
C GLN A 261 -26.51 -17.88 42.27
N GLY A 262 -25.89 -18.14 41.13
CA GLY A 262 -25.44 -19.45 40.69
C GLY A 262 -24.23 -19.27 39.79
N GLY A 263 -23.20 -18.60 40.31
CA GLY A 263 -21.89 -18.57 39.68
C GLY A 263 -21.24 -19.96 39.76
N PRO A 264 -20.54 -20.42 38.72
CA PRO A 264 -19.80 -21.68 38.77
C PRO A 264 -18.68 -21.60 39.80
N ALA A 265 -18.63 -22.58 40.69
CA ALA A 265 -17.61 -22.73 41.72
C ALA A 265 -16.23 -22.93 41.07
N LEU A 266 -15.30 -22.02 41.33
CA LEU A 266 -13.86 -22.27 41.19
C LEU A 266 -13.35 -22.68 42.58
N PRO A 267 -12.70 -23.85 42.72
CA PRO A 267 -12.20 -24.30 44.01
C PRO A 267 -10.97 -23.49 44.40
N TYR A 268 -11.09 -22.79 45.53
CA TYR A 268 -9.97 -22.21 46.27
C TYR A 268 -9.48 -23.26 47.26
N GLU A 269 -8.35 -23.90 46.97
CA GLU A 269 -7.60 -24.60 48.01
C GLU A 269 -6.72 -23.60 48.76
N HIS A 270 -6.87 -23.66 50.08
CA HIS A 270 -6.22 -22.91 51.13
C HIS A 270 -4.71 -23.16 51.21
N LEU A 271 -3.98 -22.16 51.74
CA LEU A 271 -2.95 -22.23 52.81
C LEU A 271 -2.40 -20.80 52.97
N SER A 272 -2.84 -19.96 53.90
CA SER A 272 -2.60 -19.94 55.35
C SER A 272 -1.12 -19.99 55.76
N ILE A 273 -0.69 -18.84 56.33
CA ILE A 273 0.50 -18.53 57.14
C ILE A 273 1.77 -18.20 56.35
#